data_AF-A0A527ZHE8-F1
#
_entry.id   AF-A0A527ZHE8-F1
#
_cell.length_a   1.000
_cell.length_b   1.000
_cell.length_c   1.000
_cell.angle_alpha   90.00
_cell.angle_beta   90.00
_cell.angle_gamma   90.00
#
_symmetry.space_group_name_H-M   'P 1'
#
loop_
_entity.id
_entity.type
_entity.pdbx_description
1 polymer ?
#
loop_
_entity_poly.entity_id
_entity_poly.type
_entity_poly.pdbx_seq_one_letter_code
_entity_poly.pdbx_strand_id
1 'polypeptide(L)'
;LVARKVAVDWSPLALLSKNFSAGRIAADRIELARLPVAGTQPSQSGATTLPVSLDITQIDLPEIALGQALAGSGIAELAARGSFKADAAPLALETSLNITRRDGRQGKVDANIHFAPADNKLDLDLKASEPAGGIIANLLNLPDAPSVNIVVTGTGPVANWSGIGTFVVDGQIVTQL
;
A
#
# COMPACT_ATOMS: atom_id res chain seq x y z
N LEU A 1 -1.64 3.66 -16.26
CA LEU A 1 -1.41 2.32 -15.69
C LEU A 1 -1.85 1.30 -16.72
N VAL A 2 -1.06 0.25 -16.92
CA VAL A 2 -1.41 -0.90 -17.77
C VAL A 2 -1.24 -2.15 -16.92
N ALA A 3 -2.18 -3.10 -17.02
CA ALA A 3 -2.07 -4.40 -16.37
C ALA A 3 -2.26 -5.50 -17.42
N ARG A 4 -1.42 -6.53 -17.39
CA ARG A 4 -1.41 -7.63 -18.35
C ARG A 4 -1.74 -8.94 -17.65
N LYS A 5 -2.55 -9.77 -18.32
CA LYS A 5 -3.02 -11.08 -17.82
C LYS A 5 -3.55 -10.99 -16.39
N VAL A 6 -4.53 -10.10 -16.21
CA VAL A 6 -5.24 -9.98 -14.95
C VAL A 6 -6.10 -11.23 -14.75
N ALA A 7 -5.97 -11.84 -13.57
CA ALA A 7 -6.75 -13.00 -13.16
C ALA A 7 -7.37 -12.71 -11.79
N VAL A 8 -8.65 -13.05 -11.63
CA VAL A 8 -9.40 -12.85 -10.39
C VAL A 8 -10.22 -14.10 -10.14
N ASP A 9 -9.89 -14.81 -9.07
CA ASP A 9 -10.60 -15.99 -8.60
C ASP A 9 -11.62 -15.54 -7.54
N TRP A 10 -12.80 -15.11 -7.98
CA TRP A 10 -13.82 -14.51 -7.13
C TRP A 10 -15.12 -15.31 -7.08
N SER A 11 -15.94 -15.02 -6.07
CA SER A 11 -17.24 -15.66 -5.84
C SER A 11 -18.39 -14.72 -6.21
N PRO A 12 -19.02 -14.83 -7.38
CA PRO A 12 -20.09 -13.93 -7.80
C PRO A 12 -21.32 -13.92 -6.90
N LEU A 13 -21.66 -15.07 -6.32
CA LEU A 13 -22.79 -15.18 -5.40
C LEU A 13 -22.59 -14.38 -4.11
N ALA A 14 -21.35 -14.12 -3.69
CA ALA A 14 -21.07 -13.31 -2.51
C ALA A 14 -21.55 -11.85 -2.67
N LEU A 15 -21.61 -11.32 -3.90
CA LEU A 15 -22.08 -9.96 -4.17
C LEU A 15 -23.56 -9.78 -3.84
N LEU A 16 -24.37 -10.85 -3.91
CA LEU A 16 -25.78 -10.81 -3.50
C LEU A 16 -25.93 -10.45 -2.01
N SER A 17 -24.89 -10.74 -1.22
CA SER A 17 -24.78 -10.38 0.19
C SER A 17 -23.94 -9.12 0.42
N LYS A 18 -23.74 -8.29 -0.61
CA LYS A 18 -22.87 -7.09 -0.60
C LYS A 18 -21.43 -7.39 -0.19
N ASN A 19 -20.91 -8.55 -0.55
CA ASN A 19 -19.53 -8.94 -0.29
C ASN A 19 -18.81 -9.29 -1.59
N PHE A 20 -17.71 -8.61 -1.87
CA PHE A 20 -16.78 -9.01 -2.91
C PHE A 20 -15.72 -9.93 -2.29
N SER A 21 -15.78 -11.22 -2.60
CA SER A 21 -14.83 -12.22 -2.11
C SER A 21 -13.98 -12.77 -3.25
N ALA A 22 -12.67 -12.68 -3.12
CA ALA A 22 -11.68 -13.20 -4.05
C ALA A 22 -10.62 -14.02 -3.30
N GLY A 23 -10.49 -15.29 -3.66
CA GLY A 23 -9.41 -16.13 -3.14
C GLY A 23 -8.05 -15.69 -3.67
N ARG A 24 -8.00 -15.16 -4.89
CA ARG A 24 -6.78 -14.64 -5.52
C ARG A 24 -7.08 -13.49 -6.48
N ILE A 25 -6.28 -12.43 -6.41
CA ILE A 25 -6.15 -11.41 -7.43
C ILE A 25 -4.70 -11.40 -7.91
N ALA A 26 -4.50 -11.52 -9.22
CA ALA A 26 -3.18 -11.53 -9.81
C ALA A 26 -3.13 -10.74 -11.12
N ALA A 27 -1.93 -10.27 -11.45
CA ALA A 27 -1.60 -9.75 -12.76
C ALA A 27 -0.14 -10.09 -13.04
N ASP A 28 0.13 -10.74 -14.18
CA ASP A 28 1.51 -11.12 -14.52
C ASP A 28 2.43 -9.91 -14.59
N ARG A 29 1.94 -8.78 -15.11
CA ARG A 29 2.70 -7.53 -15.23
C ARG A 29 1.84 -6.30 -15.04
N ILE A 30 2.28 -5.38 -14.19
CA ILE A 30 1.71 -4.05 -14.02
C ILE A 30 2.75 -3.02 -14.44
N GLU A 31 2.33 -2.02 -15.21
CA GLU A 31 3.17 -0.89 -15.64
C GLU A 31 2.54 0.41 -15.16
N LEU A 32 3.25 1.14 -14.30
CA LEU A 32 2.83 2.43 -13.76
C LEU A 32 3.85 3.51 -14.13
N ALA A 33 3.54 4.28 -15.17
CA ALA A 33 4.43 5.33 -15.66
C ALA A 33 4.53 6.56 -14.73
N ARG A 34 3.43 6.89 -14.03
CA ARG A 34 3.31 8.02 -13.10
C ARG A 34 2.14 7.79 -12.14
N LEU A 35 2.07 8.57 -11.07
CA LEU A 35 0.91 8.56 -10.17
C LEU A 35 -0.38 8.95 -10.92
N PRO A 36 -1.53 8.38 -10.55
CA PRO A 36 -2.83 8.87 -11.00
C PRO A 36 -3.02 10.32 -10.57
N VAL A 37 -3.59 11.14 -11.46
CA VAL A 37 -4.02 12.50 -11.10
C VAL A 37 -5.43 12.39 -10.54
N ALA A 38 -5.65 12.95 -9.34
CA ALA A 38 -6.99 13.00 -8.76
C ALA A 38 -7.94 13.74 -9.73
N GLY A 39 -9.14 13.21 -9.92
CA GLY A 39 -10.17 13.91 -10.68
C GLY A 39 -10.55 15.20 -9.96
N THR A 40 -10.74 16.29 -10.70
CA THR A 40 -11.14 17.61 -10.15
C THR A 40 -12.62 17.68 -9.76
N GLN A 41 -13.31 16.54 -9.76
CA GLN A 41 -14.72 16.49 -9.42
C GLN A 41 -14.85 16.54 -7.90
N PRO A 42 -15.58 17.51 -7.33
CA PRO A 42 -15.78 17.56 -5.89
C PRO A 42 -16.37 16.23 -5.45
N SER A 43 -15.67 15.54 -4.56
CA SER A 43 -16.21 14.37 -3.86
C SER A 43 -17.50 14.82 -3.19
N GLN A 44 -18.63 14.27 -3.62
CA GLN A 44 -19.89 14.47 -2.91
C GLN A 44 -19.63 14.01 -1.47
N SER A 45 -19.69 14.96 -0.53
CA SER A 45 -19.42 14.75 0.88
C SER A 45 -20.49 13.87 1.53
N GLY A 46 -20.57 12.61 1.11
CA GLY A 46 -21.20 11.53 1.86
C GLY A 46 -20.10 10.78 2.61
N ALA A 47 -20.41 10.26 3.79
CA ALA A 47 -19.49 9.40 4.53
C ALA A 47 -18.84 8.38 3.59
N THR A 48 -17.51 8.22 3.70
CA THR A 48 -16.69 7.22 2.99
C THR A 48 -17.14 5.81 3.41
N THR A 49 -18.30 5.42 2.90
CA THR A 49 -18.92 4.13 3.12
C THR A 49 -18.45 3.22 2.00
N LEU A 50 -17.99 2.02 2.38
CA LEU A 50 -17.74 0.98 1.39
C LEU A 50 -19.09 0.48 0.87
N PRO A 51 -19.35 0.50 -0.45
CA PRO A 51 -20.62 0.03 -1.01
C PRO A 51 -20.80 -1.49 -0.83
N VAL A 52 -19.70 -2.22 -0.70
CA VAL A 52 -19.60 -3.66 -0.45
C VAL A 52 -18.43 -3.93 0.49
N SER A 53 -18.53 -5.00 1.29
CA SER A 53 -17.35 -5.55 1.95
C SER A 53 -16.41 -6.16 0.90
N LEU A 54 -15.11 -6.19 1.20
CA LEU A 54 -14.08 -6.82 0.38
C LEU A 54 -13.36 -7.87 1.22
N ASP A 55 -13.13 -9.04 0.64
CA ASP A 55 -12.30 -10.10 1.21
C ASP A 55 -11.41 -10.65 0.10
N ILE A 56 -10.13 -10.25 0.12
CA ILE A 56 -9.10 -10.65 -0.84
C ILE A 56 -8.05 -11.43 -0.06
N THR A 57 -8.11 -12.75 -0.15
CA THR A 57 -7.21 -13.65 0.59
C THR A 57 -5.78 -13.57 0.09
N GLN A 58 -5.58 -13.39 -1.22
CA GLN A 58 -4.26 -13.31 -1.83
C GLN A 58 -4.20 -12.30 -2.97
N ILE A 59 -3.19 -11.44 -2.93
CA ILE A 59 -2.73 -10.57 -4.02
C ILE A 59 -1.36 -11.09 -4.46
N ASP A 60 -1.20 -11.36 -5.76
CA ASP A 60 0.07 -11.84 -6.32
C ASP A 60 0.45 -11.05 -7.59
N LEU A 61 1.42 -10.15 -7.43
CA LEU A 61 1.89 -9.23 -8.46
C LEU A 61 3.39 -9.43 -8.65
N PRO A 62 3.81 -10.45 -9.43
CA PRO A 62 5.22 -10.83 -9.56
C PRO A 62 6.08 -9.81 -10.32
N GLU A 63 5.47 -8.96 -11.14
CA GLU A 63 6.17 -7.96 -11.96
C GLU A 63 5.41 -6.63 -11.97
N ILE A 64 5.98 -5.63 -11.34
CA ILE A 64 5.49 -4.25 -11.35
C ILE A 64 6.63 -3.37 -11.86
N ALA A 65 6.45 -2.75 -13.02
CA ALA A 65 7.36 -1.81 -13.61
C ALA A 65 6.91 -0.37 -13.31
N LEU A 66 7.71 0.36 -12.54
CA LEU A 66 7.52 1.77 -12.28
C LEU A 66 8.35 2.60 -13.26
N GLY A 67 7.70 3.55 -13.92
CA GLY A 67 8.37 4.46 -14.85
C GLY A 67 9.23 5.51 -14.15
N GLN A 68 10.03 6.23 -14.94
CA GLN A 68 11.01 7.21 -14.47
C GLN A 68 10.42 8.26 -13.51
N ALA A 69 9.18 8.71 -13.72
CA ALA A 69 8.55 9.70 -12.84
C ALA A 69 8.39 9.19 -11.39
N LEU A 70 8.40 7.87 -11.17
CA LEU A 70 8.29 7.24 -9.86
C LEU A 70 9.63 6.67 -9.39
N ALA A 71 10.39 6.06 -10.31
CA ALA A 71 11.67 5.43 -10.03
C ALA A 71 12.83 6.44 -9.85
N GLY A 72 12.64 7.71 -10.25
CA GLY A 72 13.66 8.75 -10.28
C GLY A 72 14.58 8.65 -11.49
N SER A 73 15.04 7.44 -11.81
CA SER A 73 15.80 7.15 -13.04
C SER A 73 15.40 5.79 -13.63
N GLY A 74 15.29 5.73 -14.95
CA GLY A 74 15.00 4.48 -15.66
C GLY A 74 13.65 3.85 -15.28
N ILE A 75 13.62 2.51 -15.28
CA ILE A 75 12.47 1.69 -14.87
C ILE A 75 12.87 0.94 -13.60
N ALA A 76 12.02 1.00 -12.59
CA ALA A 76 12.17 0.22 -11.37
C ALA A 76 11.25 -1.01 -11.42
N GLU A 77 11.82 -2.20 -11.23
CA GLU A 77 11.03 -3.44 -11.16
C GLU A 77 10.81 -3.87 -9.71
N LEU A 78 9.56 -4.23 -9.40
CA LEU A 78 9.10 -4.67 -8.09
C LEU A 78 8.27 -5.94 -8.21
N ALA A 79 8.13 -6.65 -7.09
CA ALA A 79 7.09 -7.66 -6.89
C ALA A 79 6.32 -7.30 -5.62
N ALA A 80 5.01 -7.53 -5.62
CA ALA A 80 4.16 -7.33 -4.44
C ALA A 80 3.30 -8.55 -4.15
N ARG A 81 3.12 -8.85 -2.87
CA ARG A 81 2.19 -9.85 -2.35
C ARG A 81 1.45 -9.31 -1.15
N GLY A 82 0.23 -9.79 -0.92
CA GLY A 82 -0.53 -9.33 0.22
C GLY A 82 -1.91 -9.93 0.32
N SER A 83 -2.69 -9.38 1.25
CA SER A 83 -4.09 -9.65 1.47
C SER A 83 -4.79 -8.35 1.90
N PHE A 84 -6.08 -8.28 1.64
CA PHE A 84 -6.87 -7.12 1.98
C PHE A 84 -8.29 -7.55 2.36
N LYS A 85 -8.74 -7.11 3.52
CA LYS A 85 -10.11 -7.27 3.97
C LYS A 85 -10.67 -5.92 4.40
N ALA A 86 -11.90 -5.61 4.00
CA ALA A 86 -12.62 -4.43 4.43
C ALA A 86 -14.09 -4.77 4.67
N ASP A 87 -14.54 -4.71 5.90
CA ASP A 87 -15.95 -4.82 6.24
C ASP A 87 -16.61 -3.44 6.10
N ALA A 88 -17.76 -3.38 5.41
CA ALA A 88 -18.44 -2.11 5.13
C ALA A 88 -19.23 -1.55 6.33
N ALA A 89 -19.76 -2.43 7.18
CA ALA A 89 -20.59 -2.05 8.33
C ALA A 89 -20.57 -3.13 9.45
N PRO A 90 -20.00 -2.84 10.64
CA PRO A 90 -19.20 -1.65 10.91
C PRO A 90 -17.94 -1.62 10.02
N LEU A 91 -17.38 -0.42 9.82
CA LEU A 91 -16.13 -0.28 9.10
C LEU A 91 -15.00 -0.99 9.86
N ALA A 92 -14.35 -1.96 9.22
CA ALA A 92 -13.11 -2.57 9.69
C ALA A 92 -12.22 -2.91 8.51
N LEU A 93 -10.91 -2.66 8.60
CA LEU A 93 -9.94 -2.93 7.53
C LEU A 93 -8.77 -3.71 8.10
N GLU A 94 -8.35 -4.73 7.38
CA GLU A 94 -7.15 -5.50 7.64
C GLU A 94 -6.35 -5.58 6.35
N THR A 95 -5.05 -5.29 6.41
CA THR A 95 -4.17 -5.29 5.25
C THR A 95 -2.84 -5.89 5.63
N SER A 96 -2.32 -6.77 4.78
CA SER A 96 -0.93 -7.20 4.80
C SER A 96 -0.33 -7.01 3.41
N LEU A 97 0.83 -6.37 3.33
CA LEU A 97 1.47 -6.05 2.07
C LEU A 97 2.99 -6.19 2.22
N ASN A 98 3.58 -6.97 1.31
CA ASN A 98 5.00 -7.09 1.12
C ASN A 98 5.34 -6.65 -0.31
N ILE A 99 6.32 -5.77 -0.45
CA ILE A 99 6.86 -5.32 -1.74
C ILE A 99 8.37 -5.48 -1.69
N THR A 100 8.96 -5.97 -2.77
CA THR A 100 10.41 -6.14 -2.91
C THR A 100 10.89 -5.70 -4.28
N ARG A 101 12.13 -5.23 -4.36
CA ARG A 101 12.81 -4.92 -5.63
C ARG A 101 13.15 -6.20 -6.40
N ARG A 102 13.08 -6.11 -7.73
CA ARG A 102 13.35 -7.22 -8.66
C ARG A 102 14.47 -6.93 -9.67
N ASP A 103 14.94 -5.70 -9.76
CA ASP A 103 15.98 -5.24 -10.70
C ASP A 103 17.39 -5.22 -10.12
N GLY A 104 17.65 -6.02 -9.08
CA GLY A 104 18.96 -6.15 -8.45
C GLY A 104 19.35 -5.04 -7.47
N ARG A 105 18.52 -3.99 -7.31
CA ARG A 105 18.69 -3.00 -6.23
C ARG A 105 18.07 -3.51 -4.94
N GLN A 106 18.58 -3.08 -3.79
CA GLN A 106 17.92 -3.34 -2.51
C GLN A 106 16.69 -2.46 -2.38
N GLY A 107 15.67 -2.96 -1.70
CA GLY A 107 14.48 -2.20 -1.38
C GLY A 107 13.32 -3.11 -0.99
N LYS A 108 12.61 -2.72 0.07
CA LYS A 108 11.48 -3.49 0.59
C LYS A 108 10.48 -2.61 1.31
N VAL A 109 9.23 -3.05 1.28
CA VAL A 109 8.13 -2.52 2.10
C VAL A 109 7.40 -3.69 2.71
N ASP A 110 7.26 -3.69 4.03
CA ASP A 110 6.43 -4.59 4.80
C ASP A 110 5.41 -3.73 5.54
N ALA A 111 4.13 -3.95 5.32
CA ALA A 111 3.06 -3.18 5.94
C ALA A 111 1.94 -4.09 6.43
N ASN A 112 1.57 -3.94 7.70
CA ASN A 112 0.39 -4.55 8.30
C ASN A 112 -0.44 -3.44 8.95
N ILE A 113 -1.73 -3.40 8.63
CA ILE A 113 -2.65 -2.38 9.12
C ILE A 113 -3.92 -3.09 9.57
N HIS A 114 -4.38 -2.78 10.78
CA HIS A 114 -5.69 -3.17 11.27
C HIS A 114 -6.40 -1.92 11.81
N PHE A 115 -7.43 -1.47 11.10
CA PHE A 115 -8.21 -0.29 11.46
C PHE A 115 -9.67 -0.68 11.68
N ALA A 116 -10.12 -0.64 12.94
CA ALA A 116 -11.48 -0.95 13.34
C ALA A 116 -12.03 0.20 14.22
N PRO A 117 -12.52 1.29 13.62
CA PRO A 117 -12.98 2.47 14.35
C PRO A 117 -14.18 2.21 15.26
N ALA A 118 -15.06 1.26 14.92
CA ALA A 118 -16.18 0.87 15.79
C ALA A 118 -15.69 0.23 17.10
N ASP A 119 -14.55 -0.45 17.06
CA ASP A 119 -13.87 -1.02 18.23
C ASP A 119 -12.86 -0.04 18.84
N ASN A 120 -12.81 1.19 18.32
CA ASN A 120 -11.81 2.19 18.65
C ASN A 120 -10.41 1.57 18.60
N LYS A 121 -10.01 1.00 17.45
CA LYS A 121 -8.73 0.31 17.32
C LYS A 121 -7.98 0.68 16.04
N LEU A 122 -6.68 0.94 16.18
CA LEU A 122 -5.71 1.04 15.09
C LEU A 122 -4.41 0.33 15.47
N ASP A 123 -4.07 -0.73 14.75
CA ASP A 123 -2.74 -1.34 14.75
C ASP A 123 -2.05 -1.02 13.43
N LEU A 124 -0.80 -0.59 13.49
CA LEU A 124 0.03 -0.24 12.33
C LEU A 124 1.43 -0.78 12.57
N ASP A 125 1.95 -1.58 11.62
CA ASP A 125 3.36 -1.93 11.52
C ASP A 125 3.79 -1.71 10.07
N LEU A 126 4.60 -0.70 9.83
CA LEU A 126 5.18 -0.35 8.54
C LEU A 126 6.70 -0.34 8.67
N LYS A 127 7.37 -1.07 7.79
CA LYS A 127 8.82 -1.04 7.61
C LYS A 127 9.09 -0.85 6.12
N ALA A 128 9.71 0.26 5.75
CA ALA A 128 10.11 0.54 4.38
C ALA A 128 11.57 0.97 4.34
N SER A 129 12.32 0.44 3.38
CA SER A 129 13.73 0.82 3.20
C SER A 129 14.08 0.86 1.73
N GLU A 130 14.72 1.94 1.30
CA GLU A 130 15.23 2.13 -0.06
C GLU A 130 16.63 2.77 -0.01
N PRO A 131 17.57 2.35 -0.88
CA PRO A 131 18.90 2.95 -0.99
C PRO A 131 18.81 4.35 -1.63
N ALA A 132 19.95 5.06 -1.67
CA ALA A 132 20.06 6.32 -2.40
C ALA A 132 19.73 6.14 -3.89
N GLY A 133 19.05 7.12 -4.48
CA GLY A 133 18.43 7.06 -5.80
C GLY A 133 17.21 6.13 -5.83
N GLY A 134 16.67 5.74 -4.69
CA GLY A 134 15.55 4.80 -4.56
C GLY A 134 14.18 5.44 -4.78
N ILE A 135 13.17 4.58 -4.86
CA ILE A 135 11.80 4.96 -5.24
C ILE A 135 11.17 5.91 -4.22
N ILE A 136 11.35 5.64 -2.92
CA ILE A 136 10.75 6.44 -1.84
C ILE A 136 11.30 7.86 -1.84
N ALA A 137 12.62 8.03 -1.96
CA ALA A 137 13.25 9.35 -1.99
C ALA A 137 12.76 10.19 -3.18
N ASN A 138 12.63 9.56 -4.35
CA ASN A 138 12.10 10.22 -5.54
C ASN A 138 10.60 10.58 -5.40
N LEU A 139 9.79 9.67 -4.86
CA LEU A 139 8.34 9.91 -4.66
C LEU A 139 8.10 11.08 -3.69
N LEU A 140 8.93 11.21 -2.67
CA LEU A 140 8.89 12.30 -1.70
C LEU A 140 9.61 13.58 -2.18
N ASN A 141 10.18 13.57 -3.40
CA ASN A 141 10.99 14.65 -3.96
C ASN A 141 12.11 15.12 -3.01
N LEU A 142 12.80 14.18 -2.36
CA LEU A 142 13.94 14.51 -1.50
C LEU A 142 15.12 14.98 -2.37
N PRO A 143 15.77 16.12 -2.03
CA PRO A 143 16.95 16.58 -2.73
C PRO A 143 18.06 15.52 -2.65
N ASP A 144 18.82 15.36 -3.73
CA ASP A 144 19.91 14.37 -3.87
C ASP A 144 19.49 12.89 -3.75
N ALA A 145 18.18 12.61 -3.64
CA ALA A 145 17.60 11.28 -3.51
C ALA A 145 18.38 10.37 -2.52
N PRO A 146 18.51 10.74 -1.24
CA PRO A 146 19.27 9.97 -0.24
C PRO A 146 18.67 8.60 0.04
N SER A 147 19.40 7.78 0.79
CA SER A 147 18.82 6.54 1.35
C SER A 147 17.72 6.88 2.36
N VAL A 148 16.65 6.08 2.37
CA VAL A 148 15.49 6.29 3.23
C VAL A 148 15.16 5.01 3.98
N ASN A 149 14.93 5.13 5.29
CA ASN A 149 14.38 4.08 6.12
C ASN A 149 13.21 4.65 6.94
N ILE A 150 12.07 3.97 6.88
CA ILE A 150 10.84 4.33 7.56
C ILE A 150 10.43 3.15 8.42
N VAL A 151 10.27 3.39 9.72
CA VAL A 151 9.67 2.42 10.63
C VAL A 151 8.53 3.12 11.35
N VAL A 152 7.32 2.59 11.27
CA VAL A 152 6.18 3.08 12.03
C VAL A 152 5.52 1.89 12.69
N THR A 153 5.42 1.91 14.01
CA THR A 153 4.77 0.84 14.77
C THR A 153 3.88 1.46 15.83
N GLY A 154 2.65 1.00 15.97
CA GLY A 154 1.80 1.43 17.07
C GLY A 154 0.49 0.67 17.11
N THR A 155 -0.14 0.72 18.27
CA THR A 155 -1.35 -0.05 18.59
C THR A 155 -2.20 0.73 19.56
N GLY A 156 -3.52 0.54 19.51
CA GLY A 156 -4.44 1.01 20.54
C GLY A 156 -5.57 1.89 20.00
N PRO A 157 -6.18 2.71 20.86
CA PRO A 157 -7.35 3.50 20.52
C PRO A 157 -7.15 4.45 19.34
N VAL A 158 -8.04 4.47 18.35
CA VAL A 158 -7.97 5.46 17.24
C VAL A 158 -7.96 6.89 17.79
N ALA A 159 -8.78 7.15 18.82
CA ALA A 159 -8.88 8.47 19.43
C ALA A 159 -7.64 8.88 20.25
N ASN A 160 -6.80 7.93 20.67
CA ASN A 160 -5.61 8.17 21.47
C ASN A 160 -4.52 7.15 21.11
N TRP A 161 -4.19 7.13 19.83
CA TRP A 161 -3.33 6.09 19.28
C TRP A 161 -1.89 6.30 19.76
N SER A 162 -1.27 5.22 20.24
CA SER A 162 0.12 5.23 20.69
C SER A 162 0.98 4.50 19.67
N GLY A 163 1.90 5.22 19.06
CA GLY A 163 2.85 4.66 18.13
C GLY A 163 4.15 5.43 18.14
N ILE A 164 5.17 4.77 17.61
CA ILE A 164 6.50 5.31 17.40
C ILE A 164 6.76 5.28 15.91
N GLY A 165 7.20 6.43 15.38
CA GLY A 165 7.61 6.56 13.99
C GLY A 165 9.06 7.00 13.93
N THR A 166 9.86 6.45 13.03
CA THR A 166 11.19 6.95 12.72
C THR A 166 11.33 7.09 11.22
N PHE A 167 11.74 8.29 10.79
CA PHE A 167 12.09 8.57 9.42
C PHE A 167 13.58 8.93 9.37
N VAL A 168 14.36 8.03 8.77
CA VAL A 168 15.81 8.16 8.64
C VAL A 168 16.14 8.49 7.20
N VAL A 169 16.92 9.55 7.01
CA VAL A 169 17.44 9.99 5.72
C VAL A 169 18.95 10.03 5.82
N ASP A 170 19.63 9.34 4.90
CA ASP A 170 21.09 9.24 4.88
C ASP A 170 21.72 8.83 6.23
N GLY A 171 21.05 7.90 6.92
CA GLY A 171 21.47 7.43 8.25
C GLY A 171 21.17 8.39 9.40
N GLN A 172 20.62 9.58 9.14
CA GLN A 172 20.23 10.55 10.16
C GLN A 172 18.72 10.50 10.43
N ILE A 173 18.33 10.46 11.71
CA ILE A 173 16.92 10.58 12.09
C ILE A 173 16.49 12.02 11.82
N VAL A 174 15.56 12.20 10.89
CA VAL A 174 15.00 13.51 10.53
C VAL A 174 13.74 13.80 11.33
N THR A 175 12.94 12.77 11.62
CA THR A 175 11.81 12.91 12.52
C THR A 175 11.55 11.62 13.30
N GLN A 176 11.06 11.82 14.52
CA GLN A 176 10.56 10.77 15.40
C GLN A 176 9.22 11.22 15.97
N LEU A 177 8.25 10.31 15.95
CA LEU A 177 6.92 10.46 16.56
C LEU A 177 6.86 9.59 17.81
#